data_AF-A0A2M6Z5L8-F1
#
_entry.id   AF-A0A2M6Z5L8-F1
#
_cell.length_a   1.000
_cell.length_b   1.000
_cell.length_c   1.000
_cell.angle_alpha   90.00
_cell.angle_beta   90.00
_cell.angle_gamma   90.00
#
_symmetry.space_group_name_H-M   'P 1'
#
loop_
_entity.id
_entity.type
_entity.pdbx_description
1 polymer ?
#
loop_
_entity_poly.entity_id
_entity_poly.type
_entity_poly.pdbx_seq_one_letter_code
_entity_poly.pdbx_strand_id
1 'polypeptide(L)'
;MSTTGIPFAISAEERELLELVEKSAFDFFWNECNTDNGLIKDRASYRYKTPLDYSPSTIAGAGYALSGYCIGVEKGWITREQAYNRALRTLQFFSRMQEVHGFFYHFVDIKSGVRTWKSELSPIDSTLFIAGALHAGQYFKGTEVEKLSRELYERMDWPWMMNGGRTLALGWSPEKGFQEWRWDHYSEAVLMYLLAIGSPTHPLPPSVWHELSRPMSRYGEHTCIASAPLFTHQYPQVWFDLRNKHDDYADYFQNSIQATLANRQFCIDEMTNFSTYGPNVWGLTACQAPDGYHAYGAKPGRALHDGTIAPTAAIGSIVFTPRESIDFIKYVYQKYPQFWGHYGFTDAFNLDKNWQSQEVLAIDQGTIMLMIENFLTGQVWREFMQNDAVQRGMKLAGFIEGKMSGNNQEIICEYFESKLDQQPTAVIPLLTAPPVIDGNPGDWHVDTQIMLDPKTNLEDGSIQRVGDIHADVRIAYDERALYILAVVKDDELVTLQTDPTKIFLDDLVEIYIDPENNNLAWGSSNDFQIGLTPSSPEGGGARSWAWFQKFDGGENIRVASSVRANDYVIEAAIDWKFLGVTPLPGKIMQLNVAVNDKDISNKAKLTWFFHDPGITLGRVILGGKL
;
A
#
# COMPACT_ATOMS: atom_id res chain seq x y z
N MET A 1 9.99 -5.14 35.99
CA MET A 1 8.79 -5.16 35.12
C MET A 1 8.80 -6.50 34.42
N SER A 2 7.70 -7.26 34.51
CA SER A 2 7.66 -8.67 34.06
C SER A 2 8.14 -8.81 32.63
N THR A 3 9.07 -9.74 32.39
CA THR A 3 9.63 -10.08 31.07
C THR A 3 8.66 -10.89 30.19
N THR A 4 7.43 -11.11 30.64
CA THR A 4 6.36 -11.77 29.89
C THR A 4 5.27 -10.76 29.52
N GLY A 5 5.12 -10.52 28.21
CA GLY A 5 4.23 -9.50 27.64
C GLY A 5 2.79 -9.96 27.42
N ILE A 6 2.28 -10.93 28.20
CA ILE A 6 0.91 -11.41 28.05
C ILE A 6 -0.02 -10.50 28.86
N PRO A 7 -0.96 -9.76 28.23
CA PRO A 7 -1.80 -8.78 28.93
C PRO A 7 -2.86 -9.41 29.85
N PHE A 8 -3.03 -10.73 29.81
CA PHE A 8 -3.95 -11.50 30.65
C PHE A 8 -3.43 -12.94 30.86
N ALA A 9 -4.02 -13.70 31.79
CA ALA A 9 -3.65 -15.11 31.97
C ALA A 9 -4.28 -15.99 30.88
N ILE A 10 -3.46 -16.71 30.11
CA ILE A 10 -3.92 -17.78 29.20
C ILE A 10 -3.98 -19.12 29.94
N SER A 11 -4.89 -20.02 29.56
CA SER A 11 -4.96 -21.36 30.16
C SER A 11 -3.80 -22.25 29.70
N ALA A 12 -3.57 -23.38 30.39
CA ALA A 12 -2.56 -24.35 29.98
C ALA A 12 -2.85 -24.93 28.60
N GLU A 13 -4.12 -25.23 28.32
CA GLU A 13 -4.57 -25.75 27.02
C GLU A 13 -4.43 -24.72 25.90
N GLU A 14 -4.66 -23.44 26.20
CA GLU A 14 -4.42 -22.35 25.24
C GLU A 14 -2.94 -22.21 24.92
N ARG A 15 -2.08 -22.29 25.94
CA ARG A 15 -0.63 -22.28 25.75
C ARG A 15 -0.16 -23.46 24.91
N GLU A 16 -0.59 -24.69 25.22
CA GLU A 16 -0.23 -25.89 24.46
C GLU A 16 -0.67 -25.78 22.99
N LEU A 17 -1.88 -25.23 22.73
CA LEU A 17 -2.37 -25.03 21.37
C LEU A 17 -1.55 -23.98 20.62
N LEU A 18 -1.17 -22.87 21.26
CA LEU A 18 -0.30 -21.86 20.64
C LEU A 18 1.09 -22.44 20.32
N GLU A 19 1.69 -23.18 21.25
CA GLU A 19 2.99 -23.82 21.05
C GLU A 19 2.94 -24.89 19.94
N LEU A 20 1.80 -25.59 19.78
CA LEU A 20 1.57 -26.49 18.64
C LEU A 20 1.53 -25.73 17.30
N VAL A 21 0.76 -24.65 17.20
CA VAL A 21 0.68 -23.81 15.99
C VAL A 21 2.05 -23.25 15.62
N GLU A 22 2.76 -22.72 16.60
CA GLU A 22 4.11 -22.17 16.43
C GLU A 22 5.10 -23.24 15.96
N LYS A 23 5.10 -24.43 16.59
CA LYS A 23 5.96 -25.55 16.20
C LYS A 23 5.68 -26.04 14.78
N SER A 24 4.41 -26.12 14.40
CA SER A 24 4.00 -26.55 13.06
C SER A 24 4.43 -25.55 12.00
N ALA A 25 4.35 -24.25 12.28
CA ALA A 25 4.88 -23.21 11.41
C ALA A 25 6.42 -23.27 11.32
N PHE A 26 7.12 -23.51 12.43
CA PHE A 26 8.57 -23.74 12.43
C PHE A 26 8.99 -24.94 11.57
N ASP A 27 8.21 -26.03 11.58
CA ASP A 27 8.49 -27.22 10.79
C ASP A 27 8.54 -26.93 9.28
N PHE A 28 7.80 -25.94 8.79
CA PHE A 28 7.92 -25.49 7.40
C PHE A 28 9.35 -25.03 7.11
N PHE A 29 9.90 -24.12 7.92
CA PHE A 29 11.24 -23.56 7.70
C PHE A 29 12.36 -24.54 7.96
N TRP A 30 12.12 -25.53 8.81
CA TRP A 30 13.09 -26.59 9.06
C TRP A 30 13.14 -27.60 7.91
N ASN A 31 11.98 -28.05 7.43
CA ASN A 31 11.84 -29.17 6.49
C ASN A 31 11.84 -28.72 5.02
N GLU A 32 11.34 -27.53 4.70
CA GLU A 32 11.25 -27.00 3.32
C GLU A 32 12.45 -26.13 2.94
N CYS A 33 13.55 -26.28 3.68
CA CYS A 33 14.84 -25.66 3.40
C CYS A 33 15.71 -26.59 2.55
N ASN A 34 16.34 -26.05 1.51
CA ASN A 34 17.51 -26.69 0.92
C ASN A 34 18.72 -26.50 1.85
N THR A 35 19.10 -27.56 2.55
CA THR A 35 20.15 -27.52 3.57
C THR A 35 21.56 -27.26 3.02
N ASP A 36 21.78 -27.42 1.71
CA ASP A 36 23.08 -27.18 1.08
C ASP A 36 23.37 -25.69 0.91
N ASN A 37 22.33 -24.86 0.79
CA ASN A 37 22.45 -23.43 0.51
C ASN A 37 21.61 -22.53 1.44
N GLY A 38 20.71 -23.09 2.26
CA GLY A 38 19.85 -22.34 3.17
C GLY A 38 18.62 -21.70 2.52
N LEU A 39 18.39 -21.90 1.23
CA LEU A 39 17.21 -21.37 0.54
C LEU A 39 15.94 -22.06 1.03
N ILE A 40 14.87 -21.28 1.17
CA ILE A 40 13.57 -21.72 1.70
C ILE A 40 12.55 -21.68 0.57
N LYS A 41 11.75 -22.74 0.40
CA LYS A 41 10.64 -22.72 -0.56
C LYS A 41 9.68 -21.58 -0.29
N ASP A 42 9.16 -20.96 -1.35
CA ASP A 42 8.05 -19.99 -1.29
C ASP A 42 6.79 -20.62 -0.72
N ARG A 43 6.50 -21.83 -1.21
CA ARG A 43 5.30 -22.59 -0.90
C ARG A 43 5.59 -24.05 -0.72
N ALA A 44 4.80 -24.70 0.13
CA ALA A 44 4.81 -26.14 0.29
C ALA A 44 3.39 -26.67 0.34
N SER A 45 3.24 -27.97 0.12
CA SER A 45 1.95 -28.60 0.25
C SER A 45 1.49 -28.56 1.70
N TYR A 46 0.23 -28.19 1.87
CA TYR A 46 -0.45 -28.27 3.14
C TYR A 46 -0.60 -29.73 3.62
N ARG A 47 -0.67 -30.69 2.68
CA ARG A 47 -0.87 -32.12 2.99
C ARG A 47 0.45 -32.83 3.29
N TYR A 48 0.42 -33.66 4.32
CA TYR A 48 1.56 -34.50 4.68
C TYR A 48 1.96 -35.46 3.56
N LYS A 49 3.26 -35.56 3.24
CA LYS A 49 3.84 -36.46 2.22
C LYS A 49 3.30 -36.29 0.80
N THR A 50 2.66 -35.18 0.47
CA THR A 50 2.27 -34.85 -0.90
C THR A 50 3.12 -33.68 -1.36
N PRO A 51 4.32 -33.87 -1.92
CA PRO A 51 5.16 -32.75 -2.35
C PRO A 51 4.47 -31.96 -3.47
N LEU A 52 4.71 -30.64 -3.52
CA LEU A 52 4.43 -29.85 -4.71
C LEU A 52 5.43 -30.22 -5.81
N ASP A 53 4.97 -30.24 -7.05
CA ASP A 53 5.81 -30.55 -8.23
C ASP A 53 6.95 -29.54 -8.38
N TYR A 54 6.70 -28.27 -8.07
CA TYR A 54 7.68 -27.20 -8.10
C TYR A 54 7.34 -26.09 -7.11
N SER A 55 8.36 -25.50 -6.50
CA SER A 55 8.28 -24.30 -5.69
C SER A 55 9.62 -23.57 -5.80
N PRO A 56 9.64 -22.28 -6.20
CA PRO A 56 10.87 -21.50 -6.13
C PRO A 56 11.25 -21.27 -4.68
N SER A 57 12.41 -20.67 -4.44
CA SER A 57 12.73 -20.06 -3.16
C SER A 57 12.32 -18.60 -3.15
N THR A 58 11.71 -18.15 -2.05
CA THR A 58 11.50 -16.74 -1.74
C THR A 58 12.57 -16.24 -0.78
N ILE A 59 13.05 -15.02 -1.00
CA ILE A 59 14.09 -14.42 -0.17
C ILE A 59 13.55 -14.01 1.20
N ALA A 60 12.31 -13.49 1.27
CA ALA A 60 11.67 -13.16 2.55
C ALA A 60 11.58 -14.38 3.48
N GLY A 61 11.27 -15.57 2.92
CA GLY A 61 11.20 -16.83 3.65
C GLY A 61 12.52 -17.20 4.34
N ALA A 62 13.66 -16.87 3.75
CA ALA A 62 14.96 -17.04 4.40
C ALA A 62 15.12 -16.12 5.63
N GLY A 63 14.58 -14.90 5.58
CA GLY A 63 14.52 -14.00 6.74
C GLY A 63 13.71 -14.58 7.90
N TYR A 64 12.49 -15.02 7.61
CA TYR A 64 11.65 -15.69 8.62
C TYR A 64 12.32 -16.94 9.19
N ALA A 65 12.99 -17.76 8.36
CA ALA A 65 13.71 -18.94 8.81
C ALA A 65 14.87 -18.61 9.75
N LEU A 66 15.66 -17.57 9.46
CA LEU A 66 16.79 -17.15 10.30
C LEU A 66 16.34 -16.76 11.71
N SER A 67 15.24 -16.01 11.82
CA SER A 67 14.58 -15.76 13.10
C SER A 67 14.05 -17.05 13.73
N GLY A 68 13.36 -17.89 12.95
CA GLY A 68 12.79 -19.15 13.39
C GLY A 68 13.80 -20.12 13.98
N TYR A 69 15.03 -20.15 13.47
CA TYR A 69 16.10 -20.98 14.04
C TYR A 69 16.48 -20.54 15.46
N CYS A 70 16.43 -19.24 15.75
CA CYS A 70 16.69 -18.73 17.11
C CYS A 70 15.57 -19.17 18.08
N ILE A 71 14.31 -19.08 17.62
CA ILE A 71 13.13 -19.57 18.36
C ILE A 71 13.25 -21.08 18.61
N GLY A 72 13.61 -21.86 17.58
CA GLY A 72 13.75 -23.31 17.69
C GLY A 72 14.81 -23.76 18.70
N VAL A 73 15.83 -22.94 18.97
CA VAL A 73 16.81 -23.21 20.04
C VAL A 73 16.19 -22.97 21.41
N GLU A 74 15.55 -21.82 21.63
CA GLU A 74 14.94 -21.49 22.93
C GLU A 74 13.78 -22.43 23.29
N LYS A 75 13.08 -22.95 22.28
CA LYS A 75 12.01 -23.95 22.45
C LYS A 75 12.53 -25.38 22.54
N GLY A 76 13.83 -25.61 22.33
CA GLY A 76 14.45 -26.94 22.35
C GLY A 76 14.06 -27.85 21.19
N TRP A 77 13.54 -27.30 20.08
CA TRP A 77 13.18 -28.06 18.88
C TRP A 77 14.40 -28.46 18.06
N ILE A 78 15.44 -27.63 18.09
CA ILE A 78 16.75 -27.87 17.47
C ILE A 78 17.86 -27.44 18.43
N THR A 79 19.07 -27.96 18.24
CA THR A 79 20.22 -27.54 19.03
C THR A 79 20.76 -26.20 18.56
N ARG A 80 21.45 -25.48 19.46
CA ARG A 80 22.14 -24.22 19.11
C ARG A 80 23.15 -24.42 17.97
N GLU A 81 23.83 -25.56 17.92
CA GLU A 81 24.76 -25.91 16.84
C GLU A 81 24.04 -26.11 15.49
N GLN A 82 22.91 -26.81 15.48
CA GLN A 82 22.09 -26.98 14.28
C GLN A 82 21.62 -25.63 13.72
N ALA A 83 21.10 -24.77 14.59
CA ALA A 83 20.67 -23.42 14.24
C ALA A 83 21.84 -22.57 13.71
N TYR A 84 22.97 -22.55 14.41
CA TYR A 84 24.17 -21.82 13.99
C TYR A 84 24.66 -22.26 12.61
N ASN A 85 24.79 -23.57 12.39
CA ASN A 85 25.27 -24.11 11.12
C ASN A 85 24.32 -23.79 9.96
N ARG A 86 23.00 -23.85 10.18
CA ARG A 86 22.01 -23.49 9.17
C ARG A 86 22.02 -22.00 8.86
N ALA A 87 22.06 -21.15 9.88
CA ALA A 87 22.16 -19.70 9.71
C ALA A 87 23.44 -19.31 8.97
N LEU A 88 24.59 -19.83 9.39
CA LEU A 88 25.89 -19.58 8.76
C LEU A 88 25.88 -20.01 7.29
N ARG A 89 25.36 -21.20 6.99
CA ARG A 89 25.27 -21.70 5.61
C ARG A 89 24.43 -20.78 4.73
N THR A 90 23.28 -20.35 5.24
CA THR A 90 22.36 -19.44 4.56
C THR A 90 23.06 -18.13 4.24
N LEU A 91 23.62 -17.45 5.25
CA LEU A 91 24.29 -16.15 5.04
C LEU A 91 25.53 -16.26 4.13
N GLN A 92 26.29 -17.36 4.22
CA GLN A 92 27.41 -17.63 3.31
C GLN A 92 26.95 -17.85 1.86
N PHE A 93 25.76 -18.40 1.63
CA PHE A 93 25.24 -18.55 0.29
C PHE A 93 24.78 -17.20 -0.26
N PHE A 94 23.99 -16.45 0.52
CA PHE A 94 23.53 -15.10 0.18
C PHE A 94 24.69 -14.14 -0.10
N SER A 95 25.82 -14.25 0.60
CA SER A 95 26.99 -13.40 0.37
C SER A 95 27.66 -13.59 -0.99
N ARG A 96 27.31 -14.65 -1.73
CA ARG A 96 27.78 -14.96 -3.09
C ARG A 96 26.65 -15.07 -4.13
N MET A 97 25.40 -14.98 -3.71
CA MET A 97 24.24 -15.10 -4.59
C MET A 97 24.16 -13.88 -5.52
N GLN A 98 23.50 -14.03 -6.66
CA GLN A 98 23.25 -12.91 -7.57
C GLN A 98 22.45 -11.81 -6.85
N GLU A 99 23.03 -10.61 -6.82
CA GLU A 99 22.46 -9.38 -6.29
C GLU A 99 22.76 -8.22 -7.23
N VAL A 100 22.07 -7.10 -7.04
CA VAL A 100 22.44 -5.82 -7.65
C VAL A 100 22.31 -4.76 -6.57
N HIS A 101 23.40 -4.04 -6.31
CA HIS A 101 23.42 -2.96 -5.31
C HIS A 101 22.98 -3.43 -3.90
N GLY A 102 23.27 -4.69 -3.56
CA GLY A 102 22.93 -5.34 -2.30
C GLY A 102 21.48 -5.86 -2.22
N PHE A 103 20.67 -5.70 -3.26
CA PHE A 103 19.30 -6.20 -3.32
C PHE A 103 19.21 -7.54 -4.06
N PHE A 104 18.28 -8.39 -3.61
CA PHE A 104 18.05 -9.73 -4.14
C PHE A 104 16.75 -9.82 -4.94
N TYR A 105 16.70 -10.76 -5.89
CA TYR A 105 15.50 -11.08 -6.64
C TYR A 105 14.47 -11.76 -5.75
N HIS A 106 13.20 -11.38 -5.85
CA HIS A 106 12.10 -11.93 -5.04
C HIS A 106 12.10 -13.46 -5.04
N PHE A 107 12.18 -14.05 -6.24
CA PHE A 107 12.19 -15.49 -6.43
C PHE A 107 13.46 -15.98 -7.14
N VAL A 108 14.06 -17.02 -6.57
CA VAL A 108 15.21 -17.74 -7.13
C VAL A 108 14.93 -19.25 -7.20
N ASP A 109 15.60 -19.96 -8.09
CA ASP A 109 15.61 -21.42 -8.09
C ASP A 109 16.24 -21.95 -6.79
N ILE A 110 15.54 -22.85 -6.11
CA ILE A 110 15.91 -23.32 -4.76
C ILE A 110 17.25 -24.09 -4.72
N LYS A 111 17.72 -24.61 -5.85
CA LYS A 111 18.99 -25.35 -5.90
C LYS A 111 20.15 -24.43 -6.20
N SER A 112 20.00 -23.58 -7.21
CA SER A 112 21.08 -22.78 -7.78
C SER A 112 21.16 -21.35 -7.24
N GLY A 113 20.06 -20.80 -6.70
CA GLY A 113 19.97 -19.39 -6.34
C GLY A 113 19.89 -18.44 -7.55
N VAL A 114 19.67 -18.97 -8.75
CA VAL A 114 19.50 -18.16 -9.97
C VAL A 114 18.08 -17.61 -10.01
N ARG A 115 17.94 -16.33 -10.38
CA ARG A 115 16.63 -15.67 -10.60
C ARG A 115 15.67 -16.54 -11.43
N THR A 116 14.43 -16.68 -10.96
CA THR A 116 13.37 -17.43 -11.66
C THR A 116 12.14 -16.55 -11.92
N TRP A 117 11.25 -17.02 -12.80
CA TRP A 117 10.00 -16.34 -13.18
C TRP A 117 10.12 -14.88 -13.66
N LYS A 118 11.33 -14.46 -14.05
CA LYS A 118 11.66 -13.05 -14.34
C LYS A 118 11.25 -12.12 -13.19
N SER A 119 11.32 -12.61 -11.95
CA SER A 119 11.06 -11.84 -10.74
C SER A 119 11.90 -10.56 -10.69
N GLU A 120 11.37 -9.51 -10.11
CA GLU A 120 12.08 -8.27 -9.82
C GLU A 120 13.10 -8.46 -8.69
N LEU A 121 14.10 -7.58 -8.65
CA LEU A 121 14.74 -7.23 -7.38
C LEU A 121 13.68 -6.58 -6.51
N SER A 122 13.41 -7.22 -5.39
CA SER A 122 12.40 -6.75 -4.45
C SER A 122 13.10 -6.12 -3.25
N PRO A 123 13.01 -4.79 -3.07
CA PRO A 123 13.60 -4.13 -1.93
C PRO A 123 12.92 -4.56 -0.62
N ILE A 124 11.62 -4.86 -0.64
CA ILE A 124 10.91 -5.33 0.54
C ILE A 124 11.31 -6.75 0.93
N ASP A 125 11.39 -7.71 0.00
CA ASP A 125 11.81 -9.08 0.32
C ASP A 125 13.28 -9.16 0.76
N SER A 126 14.13 -8.34 0.15
CA SER A 126 15.53 -8.18 0.59
C SER A 126 15.59 -7.65 2.02
N THR A 127 14.71 -6.71 2.37
CA THR A 127 14.62 -6.16 3.72
C THR A 127 14.12 -7.20 4.72
N LEU A 128 13.09 -7.98 4.38
CA LEU A 128 12.57 -9.06 5.23
C LEU A 128 13.67 -10.11 5.52
N PHE A 129 14.45 -10.48 4.49
CA PHE A 129 15.65 -11.30 4.66
C PHE A 129 16.65 -10.69 5.65
N ILE A 130 17.00 -9.42 5.44
CA ILE A 130 17.96 -8.72 6.28
C ILE A 130 17.47 -8.57 7.72
N ALA A 131 16.17 -8.34 7.95
CA ALA A 131 15.62 -8.27 9.29
C ALA A 131 15.84 -9.58 10.07
N GLY A 132 15.58 -10.72 9.41
CA GLY A 132 15.90 -12.05 9.93
C GLY A 132 17.40 -12.28 10.14
N ALA A 133 18.24 -11.83 9.21
CA ALA A 133 19.69 -11.94 9.32
C ALA A 133 20.24 -11.12 10.50
N LEU A 134 19.79 -9.89 10.69
CA LEU A 134 20.20 -9.04 11.82
C LEU A 134 19.73 -9.62 13.16
N HIS A 135 18.52 -10.19 13.22
CA HIS A 135 18.05 -10.91 14.41
C HIS A 135 18.95 -12.12 14.72
N ALA A 136 19.21 -13.00 13.75
CA ALA A 136 20.10 -14.14 13.94
C ALA A 136 21.54 -13.71 14.29
N GLY A 137 22.03 -12.64 13.67
CA GLY A 137 23.33 -12.05 13.98
C GLY A 137 23.44 -11.61 15.44
N GLN A 138 22.41 -10.94 15.95
CA GLN A 138 22.34 -10.55 17.36
C GLN A 138 22.26 -11.78 18.29
N TYR A 139 21.47 -12.81 17.93
CA TYR A 139 21.37 -14.04 18.72
C TYR A 139 22.68 -14.83 18.78
N PHE A 140 23.46 -14.80 17.70
CA PHE A 140 24.78 -15.41 17.57
C PHE A 140 25.92 -14.37 17.67
N LYS A 141 25.77 -13.36 18.51
CA LYS A 141 26.78 -12.31 18.73
C LYS A 141 28.18 -12.89 19.02
N GLY A 142 29.20 -12.28 18.45
CA GLY A 142 30.61 -12.66 18.52
C GLY A 142 31.04 -13.73 17.50
N THR A 143 30.22 -14.03 16.48
CA THR A 143 30.47 -15.12 15.52
C THR A 143 30.44 -14.65 14.07
N GLU A 144 30.75 -15.57 13.14
CA GLU A 144 30.68 -15.28 11.69
C GLU A 144 29.24 -15.00 11.23
N VAL A 145 28.22 -15.50 11.93
CA VAL A 145 26.80 -15.21 11.63
C VAL A 145 26.51 -13.71 11.84
N GLU A 146 26.95 -13.14 12.95
CA GLU A 146 26.83 -11.69 13.22
C GLU A 146 27.58 -10.87 12.16
N LYS A 147 28.79 -11.29 11.82
CA LYS A 147 29.60 -10.58 10.84
C LYS A 147 28.94 -10.58 9.46
N LEU A 148 28.51 -11.74 8.97
CA LEU A 148 27.89 -11.85 7.64
C LEU A 148 26.53 -11.15 7.57
N SER A 149 25.72 -11.19 8.63
CA SER A 149 24.45 -10.47 8.64
C SER A 149 24.65 -8.97 8.51
N ARG A 150 25.62 -8.41 9.25
CA ARG A 150 26.02 -7.01 9.14
C ARG A 150 26.57 -6.69 7.75
N GLU A 151 27.49 -7.50 7.23
CA GLU A 151 28.07 -7.28 5.89
C GLU A 151 27.02 -7.28 4.79
N LEU A 152 26.01 -8.17 4.86
CA LEU A 152 24.92 -8.22 3.89
C LEU A 152 24.02 -6.98 3.98
N TYR A 153 23.69 -6.53 5.18
CA TYR A 153 22.92 -5.31 5.39
C TYR A 153 23.67 -4.06 4.89
N GLU A 154 24.95 -3.94 5.21
CA GLU A 154 25.78 -2.79 4.85
C GLU A 154 26.03 -2.68 3.34
N ARG A 155 25.82 -3.75 2.57
CA ARG A 155 25.89 -3.74 1.09
C ARG A 155 24.68 -3.09 0.43
N MET A 156 23.54 -3.02 1.11
CA MET A 156 22.31 -2.46 0.52
C MET A 156 22.49 -0.97 0.24
N ASP A 157 22.43 -0.61 -1.04
CA ASP A 157 22.56 0.77 -1.53
C ASP A 157 21.18 1.43 -1.61
N TRP A 158 20.69 1.89 -0.45
CA TRP A 158 19.35 2.46 -0.35
C TRP A 158 19.12 3.68 -1.25
N PRO A 159 20.07 4.63 -1.41
CA PRO A 159 19.95 5.74 -2.36
C PRO A 159 19.81 5.28 -3.81
N TRP A 160 20.52 4.23 -4.23
CA TRP A 160 20.33 3.66 -5.56
C TRP A 160 18.90 3.16 -5.77
N MET A 161 18.31 2.50 -4.77
CA MET A 161 16.93 2.02 -4.85
C MET A 161 15.87 3.13 -4.86
N MET A 162 16.23 4.37 -4.49
CA MET A 162 15.35 5.52 -4.73
C MET A 162 15.24 5.87 -6.21
N ASN A 163 16.19 5.47 -7.06
CA ASN A 163 16.22 5.85 -8.47
C ASN A 163 16.02 7.37 -8.67
N GLY A 164 16.66 8.19 -7.82
CA GLY A 164 16.55 9.66 -7.84
C GLY A 164 15.18 10.25 -7.46
N GLY A 165 14.19 9.44 -7.07
CA GLY A 165 12.88 9.92 -6.61
C GLY A 165 12.85 10.26 -5.12
N ARG A 166 11.65 10.63 -4.62
CA ARG A 166 11.45 11.03 -3.21
C ARG A 166 11.37 9.85 -2.24
N THR A 167 10.89 8.71 -2.70
CA THR A 167 10.65 7.47 -1.93
C THR A 167 11.50 6.31 -2.49
N LEU A 168 11.30 5.05 -2.10
CA LEU A 168 11.93 3.89 -2.74
C LEU A 168 11.11 3.42 -3.95
N ALA A 169 11.76 3.00 -5.04
CA ALA A 169 11.06 2.35 -6.15
C ALA A 169 10.46 1.01 -5.73
N LEU A 170 9.36 0.58 -6.35
CA LEU A 170 8.69 -0.68 -5.98
C LEU A 170 9.59 -1.90 -6.21
N GLY A 171 10.35 -1.87 -7.30
CA GLY A 171 11.35 -2.88 -7.62
C GLY A 171 12.16 -2.52 -8.86
N TRP A 172 13.08 -3.41 -9.25
CA TRP A 172 13.91 -3.25 -10.45
C TRP A 172 14.03 -4.58 -11.20
N SER A 173 14.16 -4.56 -12.52
CA SER A 173 14.45 -5.76 -13.31
C SER A 173 15.44 -5.49 -14.43
N PRO A 174 16.27 -6.45 -14.84
CA PRO A 174 17.16 -6.32 -15.99
C PRO A 174 16.43 -5.93 -17.29
N GLU A 175 15.19 -6.38 -17.45
CA GLU A 175 14.42 -6.16 -18.67
C GLU A 175 13.79 -4.77 -18.76
N LYS A 176 13.41 -4.17 -17.62
CA LYS A 176 12.63 -2.92 -17.59
C LYS A 176 13.29 -1.78 -16.81
N GLY A 177 14.39 -2.03 -16.12
CA GLY A 177 14.95 -1.11 -15.15
C GLY A 177 14.06 -0.99 -13.91
N PHE A 178 14.02 0.20 -13.30
CA PHE A 178 13.16 0.50 -12.16
C PHE A 178 11.69 0.51 -12.55
N GLN A 179 10.85 -0.02 -11.68
CA GLN A 179 9.40 0.06 -11.82
C GLN A 179 8.91 1.50 -11.61
N GLU A 180 7.79 1.84 -12.26
CA GLU A 180 7.17 3.17 -12.16
C GLU A 180 6.59 3.43 -10.77
N TRP A 181 5.98 2.40 -10.16
CA TRP A 181 5.40 2.45 -8.83
C TRP A 181 6.45 2.59 -7.73
N ARG A 182 6.02 3.12 -6.58
CA ARG A 182 6.91 3.46 -5.45
C ARG A 182 6.30 3.04 -4.13
N TRP A 183 7.16 2.92 -3.12
CA TRP A 183 6.76 2.72 -1.73
C TRP A 183 6.49 4.06 -1.06
N ASP A 184 5.42 4.76 -1.44
CA ASP A 184 5.11 6.13 -1.01
C ASP A 184 3.94 6.24 -0.03
N HIS A 185 3.43 5.12 0.45
CA HIS A 185 2.36 5.07 1.44
C HIS A 185 2.68 4.08 2.57
N TYR A 186 1.90 4.14 3.64
CA TYR A 186 1.93 3.18 4.72
C TYR A 186 1.62 1.79 4.17
N SER A 187 2.54 0.86 4.44
CA SER A 187 2.47 -0.54 4.05
C SER A 187 3.48 -1.32 4.91
N GLU A 188 3.76 -2.56 4.54
CA GLU A 188 4.89 -3.34 5.05
C GLU A 188 6.25 -2.62 4.88
N ALA A 189 6.34 -1.58 4.03
CA ALA A 189 7.54 -0.78 3.81
C ALA A 189 8.02 -0.01 5.05
N VAL A 190 7.24 0.08 6.14
CA VAL A 190 7.70 0.65 7.41
C VAL A 190 9.01 0.00 7.88
N LEU A 191 9.13 -1.34 7.79
CA LEU A 191 10.36 -2.07 8.11
C LEU A 191 11.54 -1.59 7.26
N MET A 192 11.29 -1.46 5.97
CA MET A 192 12.27 -1.10 4.95
C MET A 192 12.80 0.30 5.15
N TYR A 193 11.94 1.29 5.37
CA TYR A 193 12.37 2.67 5.60
C TYR A 193 13.14 2.83 6.90
N LEU A 194 12.73 2.19 7.99
CA LEU A 194 13.46 2.28 9.25
C LEU A 194 14.87 1.68 9.12
N LEU A 195 15.02 0.55 8.46
CA LEU A 195 16.34 -0.04 8.18
C LEU A 195 17.14 0.80 7.18
N ALA A 196 16.51 1.39 6.16
CA ALA A 196 17.18 2.24 5.18
C ALA A 196 17.73 3.54 5.79
N ILE A 197 16.95 4.19 6.66
CA ILE A 197 17.38 5.37 7.42
C ILE A 197 18.46 5.00 8.45
N GLY A 198 18.35 3.81 9.05
CA GLY A 198 19.30 3.30 10.04
C GLY A 198 20.68 2.93 9.47
N SER A 199 20.79 2.72 8.16
CA SER A 199 21.98 2.14 7.51
C SER A 199 23.27 2.93 7.76
N PRO A 200 24.36 2.30 8.23
CA PRO A 200 25.61 3.00 8.51
C PRO A 200 26.44 3.33 7.26
N THR A 201 26.16 2.70 6.12
CA THR A 201 26.95 2.83 4.88
C THR A 201 26.23 3.65 3.81
N HIS A 202 25.00 3.27 3.46
CA HIS A 202 24.21 3.92 2.42
C HIS A 202 22.86 4.42 2.96
N PRO A 203 22.81 5.29 4.00
CA PRO A 203 21.54 5.71 4.58
C PRO A 203 20.67 6.53 3.62
N LEU A 204 19.36 6.37 3.74
CA LEU A 204 18.42 7.39 3.25
C LEU A 204 18.42 8.61 4.18
N PRO A 205 18.15 9.82 3.65
CA PRO A 205 17.93 10.98 4.50
C PRO A 205 16.68 10.76 5.37
N PRO A 206 16.68 11.14 6.66
CA PRO A 206 15.50 10.96 7.52
C PRO A 206 14.22 11.59 6.97
N SER A 207 14.33 12.65 6.16
CA SER A 207 13.20 13.33 5.53
C SER A 207 12.33 12.42 4.67
N VAL A 208 12.85 11.30 4.15
CA VAL A 208 12.06 10.33 3.38
C VAL A 208 10.88 9.76 4.18
N TRP A 209 11.03 9.67 5.51
CA TRP A 209 9.97 9.19 6.39
C TRP A 209 8.72 10.07 6.32
N HIS A 210 8.91 11.37 6.06
CA HIS A 210 7.83 12.34 5.97
C HIS A 210 7.10 12.29 4.62
N GLU A 211 7.67 11.65 3.60
CA GLU A 211 7.06 11.51 2.27
C GLU A 211 6.02 10.37 2.21
N LEU A 212 5.94 9.52 3.25
CA LEU A 212 5.00 8.39 3.24
C LEU A 212 3.59 8.86 3.60
N SER A 213 2.64 8.66 2.68
CA SER A 213 1.21 8.86 2.96
C SER A 213 0.75 7.90 4.05
N ARG A 214 0.11 8.43 5.10
CA ARG A 214 -0.42 7.65 6.24
C ARG A 214 -1.88 8.01 6.46
N PRO A 215 -2.74 7.71 5.48
CA PRO A 215 -4.06 8.28 5.51
C PRO A 215 -4.90 7.65 6.62
N MET A 216 -5.51 8.47 7.49
CA MET A 216 -6.44 7.99 8.51
C MET A 216 -7.82 7.75 7.92
N SER A 217 -8.48 6.70 8.35
CA SER A 217 -9.90 6.48 8.09
C SER A 217 -10.53 5.65 9.22
N ARG A 218 -11.85 5.50 9.18
CA ARG A 218 -12.65 4.89 10.24
C ARG A 218 -13.58 3.80 9.69
N TYR A 219 -13.67 2.68 10.39
CA TYR A 219 -14.68 1.65 10.18
C TYR A 219 -15.33 1.26 11.51
N GLY A 220 -16.63 1.52 11.65
CA GLY A 220 -17.30 1.43 12.95
C GLY A 220 -16.66 2.37 13.96
N GLU A 221 -16.26 1.86 15.12
CA GLU A 221 -15.56 2.62 16.17
C GLU A 221 -14.02 2.61 15.99
N HIS A 222 -13.51 1.96 14.95
CA HIS A 222 -12.07 1.73 14.77
C HIS A 222 -11.46 2.74 13.80
N THR A 223 -10.59 3.59 14.33
CA THR A 223 -9.83 4.59 13.58
C THR A 223 -8.39 4.12 13.37
N CYS A 224 -7.93 4.04 12.12
CA CYS A 224 -6.59 3.56 11.79
C CYS A 224 -6.09 4.06 10.42
N ILE A 225 -4.81 3.82 10.13
CA ILE A 225 -4.22 4.07 8.81
C ILE A 225 -4.91 3.12 7.84
N ALA A 226 -5.47 3.69 6.77
CA ALA A 226 -6.20 2.99 5.74
C ALA A 226 -5.25 2.13 4.88
N SER A 227 -5.00 0.92 5.34
CA SER A 227 -4.28 -0.12 4.60
C SER A 227 -5.03 -1.45 4.78
N ALA A 228 -5.62 -1.94 3.69
CA ALA A 228 -6.67 -2.95 3.76
C ALA A 228 -6.17 -4.36 4.14
N PRO A 229 -5.07 -4.90 3.58
CA PRO A 229 -4.57 -6.21 3.96
C PRO A 229 -3.84 -6.16 5.31
N LEU A 230 -4.16 -7.08 6.24
CA LEU A 230 -3.57 -7.05 7.59
C LEU A 230 -2.05 -7.27 7.62
N PHE A 231 -1.46 -7.94 6.64
CA PHE A 231 -0.01 -8.18 6.60
C PHE A 231 0.80 -6.87 6.64
N THR A 232 0.25 -5.78 6.10
CA THR A 232 0.89 -4.46 6.10
C THR A 232 1.11 -3.90 7.52
N HIS A 233 0.28 -4.31 8.47
CA HIS A 233 0.41 -3.98 9.90
C HIS A 233 1.27 -5.00 10.65
N GLN A 234 1.37 -6.23 10.13
CA GLN A 234 2.07 -7.34 10.78
C GLN A 234 3.56 -7.36 10.45
N TYR A 235 3.94 -7.37 9.17
CA TYR A 235 5.33 -7.62 8.73
C TYR A 235 6.35 -6.68 9.38
N PRO A 236 6.11 -5.36 9.51
CA PRO A 236 7.05 -4.49 10.20
C PRO A 236 7.23 -4.86 11.67
N GLN A 237 6.12 -5.25 12.32
CA GLN A 237 6.04 -5.50 13.75
C GLN A 237 6.34 -6.94 14.13
N VAL A 238 6.62 -7.81 13.15
CA VAL A 238 7.26 -9.11 13.39
C VAL A 238 8.62 -8.91 14.06
N TRP A 239 9.39 -7.90 13.64
CA TRP A 239 10.72 -7.61 14.18
C TRP A 239 10.77 -6.34 15.02
N PHE A 240 10.11 -5.25 14.61
CA PHE A 240 10.09 -4.02 15.40
C PHE A 240 9.12 -4.13 16.57
N ASP A 241 9.61 -3.89 17.78
CA ASP A 241 8.75 -3.67 18.95
C ASP A 241 8.30 -2.21 19.00
N LEU A 242 7.11 -1.96 18.45
CA LEU A 242 6.51 -0.61 18.44
C LEU A 242 5.60 -0.34 19.64
N ARG A 243 5.55 -1.25 20.63
CA ARG A 243 4.77 -1.02 21.84
C ARG A 243 5.33 0.16 22.62
N ASN A 244 4.41 1.00 23.09
CA ASN A 244 4.73 2.19 23.87
C ASN A 244 5.71 3.12 23.13
N LYS A 245 5.56 3.23 21.80
CA LYS A 245 6.34 4.14 20.97
C LYS A 245 5.44 4.79 19.93
N HIS A 246 5.72 6.05 19.64
CA HIS A 246 5.05 6.77 18.57
C HIS A 246 6.03 7.77 17.95
N ASP A 247 5.72 8.24 16.75
CA ASP A 247 6.36 9.41 16.14
C ASP A 247 5.34 10.56 16.04
N ASP A 248 5.63 11.54 15.19
CA ASP A 248 4.72 12.66 14.93
C ASP A 248 3.44 12.26 14.18
N TYR A 249 3.41 11.06 13.57
CA TYR A 249 2.33 10.59 12.71
C TYR A 249 1.38 9.63 13.41
N ALA A 250 1.91 8.64 14.13
CA ALA A 250 1.08 7.59 14.72
C ALA A 250 1.74 6.89 15.91
N ASP A 251 0.88 6.41 16.82
CA ASP A 251 1.18 5.23 17.63
C ASP A 251 0.89 3.98 16.76
N TYR A 252 1.93 3.42 16.15
CA TYR A 252 1.79 2.34 15.17
C TYR A 252 1.27 1.03 15.78
N PHE A 253 1.62 0.73 17.03
CA PHE A 253 1.11 -0.48 17.68
C PHE A 253 -0.38 -0.34 17.98
N GLN A 254 -0.81 0.80 18.52
CA GLN A 254 -2.23 1.10 18.72
C GLN A 254 -3.00 1.15 17.39
N ASN A 255 -2.39 1.73 16.36
CA ASN A 255 -2.94 1.74 15.00
C ASN A 255 -3.20 0.32 14.48
N SER A 256 -2.27 -0.61 14.68
CA SER A 256 -2.44 -2.00 14.25
C SER A 256 -3.47 -2.78 15.08
N ILE A 257 -3.66 -2.43 16.36
CA ILE A 257 -4.81 -2.91 17.14
C ILE A 257 -6.11 -2.46 16.47
N GLN A 258 -6.26 -1.17 16.17
CA GLN A 258 -7.48 -0.65 15.56
C GLN A 258 -7.71 -1.23 14.16
N ALA A 259 -6.68 -1.36 13.32
CA ALA A 259 -6.79 -1.97 12.00
C ALA A 259 -7.21 -3.46 12.09
N THR A 260 -6.69 -4.19 13.07
CA THR A 260 -7.06 -5.60 13.31
C THR A 260 -8.51 -5.72 13.76
N LEU A 261 -8.96 -4.86 14.68
CA LEU A 261 -10.35 -4.83 15.13
C LEU A 261 -11.31 -4.40 14.02
N ALA A 262 -10.94 -3.41 13.19
CA ALA A 262 -11.71 -3.01 12.01
C ALA A 262 -11.87 -4.18 11.02
N ASN A 263 -10.79 -4.89 10.72
CA ASN A 263 -10.82 -6.06 9.85
C ASN A 263 -11.73 -7.17 10.39
N ARG A 264 -11.63 -7.46 11.70
CA ARG A 264 -12.52 -8.41 12.37
C ARG A 264 -13.98 -7.97 12.32
N GLN A 265 -14.25 -6.70 12.64
CA GLN A 265 -15.60 -6.15 12.65
C GLN A 265 -16.22 -6.20 11.25
N PHE A 266 -15.43 -5.91 10.21
CA PHE A 266 -15.88 -6.01 8.82
C PHE A 266 -16.32 -7.43 8.47
N CYS A 267 -15.55 -8.46 8.85
CA CYS A 267 -15.98 -9.85 8.66
C CYS A 267 -17.29 -10.16 9.42
N ILE A 268 -17.44 -9.65 10.64
CA ILE A 268 -18.66 -9.86 11.44
C ILE A 268 -19.86 -9.20 10.77
N ASP A 269 -19.74 -7.97 10.27
CA ASP A 269 -20.83 -7.26 9.63
C ASP A 269 -21.25 -7.94 8.31
N GLU A 270 -20.28 -8.54 7.59
CA GLU A 270 -20.50 -9.25 6.33
C GLU A 270 -20.88 -10.74 6.51
N MET A 271 -21.05 -11.22 7.75
CA MET A 271 -21.29 -12.65 8.03
C MET A 271 -22.64 -13.17 7.49
N THR A 272 -23.58 -12.28 7.17
CA THR A 272 -24.84 -12.67 6.50
C THR A 272 -24.66 -12.87 4.99
N ASN A 273 -23.59 -12.29 4.41
CA ASN A 273 -23.28 -12.37 2.99
C ASN A 273 -22.29 -13.50 2.67
N PHE A 274 -21.42 -13.87 3.63
CA PHE A 274 -20.41 -14.92 3.48
C PHE A 274 -20.45 -15.89 4.67
N SER A 275 -20.79 -17.16 4.42
CA SER A 275 -20.91 -18.17 5.49
C SER A 275 -19.58 -18.53 6.14
N THR A 276 -18.46 -18.20 5.49
CA THR A 276 -17.12 -18.32 6.06
C THR A 276 -16.91 -17.37 7.23
N TYR A 277 -17.49 -16.18 7.18
CA TYR A 277 -17.19 -15.13 8.16
C TYR A 277 -17.98 -15.29 9.46
N GLY A 278 -17.41 -14.77 10.55
CA GLY A 278 -18.09 -14.66 11.83
C GLY A 278 -17.18 -14.20 12.95
N PRO A 279 -17.68 -14.12 14.19
CA PRO A 279 -16.93 -13.57 15.33
C PRO A 279 -15.66 -14.36 15.68
N ASN A 280 -15.61 -15.65 15.31
CA ASN A 280 -14.46 -16.53 15.53
C ASN A 280 -13.81 -17.01 14.22
N VAL A 281 -14.26 -16.49 13.06
CA VAL A 281 -13.68 -16.81 11.75
C VAL A 281 -13.60 -15.51 10.96
N TRP A 282 -12.45 -14.86 11.06
CA TRP A 282 -12.18 -13.53 10.53
C TRP A 282 -10.71 -13.44 10.10
N GLY A 283 -10.34 -12.35 9.41
CA GLY A 283 -8.97 -12.10 9.00
C GLY A 283 -8.83 -12.08 7.47
N LEU A 284 -8.80 -10.88 6.92
CA LEU A 284 -8.56 -10.61 5.50
C LEU A 284 -7.15 -10.05 5.30
N THR A 285 -6.37 -10.75 4.48
CA THR A 285 -5.03 -10.35 4.05
C THR A 285 -4.70 -11.02 2.72
N ALA A 286 -3.59 -10.66 2.10
CA ALA A 286 -3.14 -11.29 0.85
C ALA A 286 -2.90 -12.79 1.04
N CYS A 287 -3.51 -13.64 0.21
CA CYS A 287 -3.44 -15.10 0.34
C CYS A 287 -3.85 -15.84 -0.95
N GLN A 288 -3.71 -17.16 -0.95
CA GLN A 288 -4.35 -18.03 -1.94
C GLN A 288 -5.88 -17.94 -1.85
N ALA A 289 -6.53 -18.08 -2.99
CA ALA A 289 -7.97 -18.03 -3.15
C ALA A 289 -8.44 -19.07 -4.19
N PRO A 290 -9.75 -19.35 -4.27
CA PRO A 290 -10.30 -20.32 -5.22
C PRO A 290 -9.95 -20.05 -6.70
N ASP A 291 -9.70 -18.80 -7.07
CA ASP A 291 -9.43 -18.35 -8.43
C ASP A 291 -8.02 -17.75 -8.62
N GLY A 292 -7.12 -17.88 -7.65
CA GLY A 292 -5.74 -17.39 -7.76
C GLY A 292 -5.18 -16.86 -6.45
N TYR A 293 -4.26 -15.90 -6.54
CA TYR A 293 -3.74 -15.17 -5.38
C TYR A 293 -4.26 -13.74 -5.42
N HIS A 294 -4.81 -13.25 -4.30
CA HIS A 294 -5.36 -11.90 -4.22
C HIS A 294 -4.88 -11.18 -2.97
N ALA A 295 -4.67 -9.88 -3.08
CA ALA A 295 -4.39 -9.01 -1.96
C ALA A 295 -5.70 -8.64 -1.23
N TYR A 296 -6.32 -9.62 -0.56
CA TYR A 296 -7.56 -9.36 0.18
C TYR A 296 -7.33 -8.43 1.36
N GLY A 297 -8.39 -7.71 1.74
CA GLY A 297 -8.35 -6.72 2.81
C GLY A 297 -9.74 -6.25 3.21
N ALA A 298 -9.80 -5.50 4.31
CA ALA A 298 -11.03 -4.96 4.86
C ALA A 298 -11.07 -3.44 4.83
N LYS A 299 -12.26 -2.88 5.10
CA LYS A 299 -12.41 -1.47 5.46
C LYS A 299 -11.60 -1.16 6.75
N PRO A 300 -11.14 0.09 6.95
CA PRO A 300 -11.45 1.29 6.17
C PRO A 300 -10.60 1.50 4.90
N GLY A 301 -9.64 0.61 4.61
CA GLY A 301 -8.96 0.60 3.31
C GLY A 301 -9.84 0.09 2.17
N ARG A 302 -9.29 0.05 0.95
CA ARG A 302 -9.97 -0.55 -0.21
C ARG A 302 -10.20 -2.06 0.02
N ALA A 303 -11.42 -2.42 0.38
CA ALA A 303 -11.78 -3.80 0.69
C ALA A 303 -11.93 -4.63 -0.59
N LEU A 304 -10.94 -5.48 -0.87
CA LEU A 304 -11.07 -6.58 -1.83
C LEU A 304 -11.28 -7.87 -1.04
N HIS A 305 -12.37 -8.60 -1.29
CA HIS A 305 -12.66 -9.88 -0.62
C HIS A 305 -13.73 -10.68 -1.37
N ASP A 306 -13.80 -12.00 -1.12
CA ASP A 306 -14.78 -12.90 -1.72
C ASP A 306 -15.35 -13.97 -0.75
N GLY A 307 -15.17 -13.74 0.56
CA GLY A 307 -15.48 -14.72 1.60
C GLY A 307 -14.31 -15.62 2.00
N THR A 308 -13.16 -15.53 1.32
CA THR A 308 -11.95 -16.28 1.68
C THR A 308 -11.28 -15.70 2.92
N ILE A 309 -10.96 -16.56 3.89
CA ILE A 309 -10.24 -16.22 5.11
C ILE A 309 -8.83 -16.80 5.06
N ALA A 310 -7.85 -16.01 5.48
CA ALA A 310 -6.46 -16.42 5.66
C ALA A 310 -6.14 -16.52 7.17
N PRO A 311 -5.81 -17.71 7.70
CA PRO A 311 -5.45 -17.86 9.11
C PRO A 311 -4.32 -16.93 9.58
N THR A 312 -3.35 -16.62 8.71
CA THR A 312 -2.25 -15.70 9.02
C THR A 312 -2.73 -14.29 9.42
N ALA A 313 -3.88 -13.83 8.92
CA ALA A 313 -4.43 -12.52 9.25
C ALA A 313 -4.86 -12.46 10.73
N ALA A 314 -5.61 -13.45 11.20
CA ALA A 314 -6.04 -13.50 12.60
C ALA A 314 -4.90 -13.90 13.53
N ILE A 315 -4.12 -14.93 13.17
CA ILE A 315 -3.07 -15.49 14.03
C ILE A 315 -1.85 -14.57 14.09
N GLY A 316 -1.42 -14.02 12.95
CA GLY A 316 -0.34 -13.04 12.86
C GLY A 316 -0.62 -11.74 13.62
N SER A 317 -1.89 -11.47 13.98
CA SER A 317 -2.28 -10.32 14.79
C SER A 317 -2.42 -10.62 16.29
N ILE A 318 -1.95 -11.79 16.77
CA ILE A 318 -2.08 -12.21 18.18
C ILE A 318 -1.48 -11.22 19.18
N VAL A 319 -0.45 -10.46 18.81
CA VAL A 319 0.11 -9.44 19.71
C VAL A 319 -0.79 -8.21 19.83
N PHE A 320 -1.66 -7.96 18.84
CA PHE A 320 -2.57 -6.83 18.78
C PHE A 320 -3.93 -7.16 19.41
N THR A 321 -4.51 -8.31 19.04
CA THR A 321 -5.84 -8.77 19.50
C THR A 321 -5.76 -10.20 20.05
N PRO A 322 -5.02 -10.42 21.16
CA PRO A 322 -4.68 -11.76 21.63
C PRO A 322 -5.89 -12.65 21.93
N ARG A 323 -6.97 -12.10 22.48
CA ARG A 323 -8.15 -12.90 22.83
C ARG A 323 -8.87 -13.39 21.58
N GLU A 324 -9.10 -12.48 20.64
CA GLU A 324 -9.77 -12.70 19.36
C GLU A 324 -8.98 -13.69 18.48
N SER A 325 -7.66 -13.59 18.48
CA SER A 325 -6.77 -14.49 17.75
C SER A 325 -6.75 -15.90 18.36
N ILE A 326 -6.66 -16.02 19.69
CA ILE A 326 -6.73 -17.34 20.35
C ILE A 326 -8.10 -17.99 20.15
N ASP A 327 -9.19 -17.20 20.18
CA ASP A 327 -10.53 -17.71 19.93
C ASP A 327 -10.72 -18.17 18.48
N PHE A 328 -10.11 -17.47 17.51
CA PHE A 328 -10.02 -17.94 16.13
C PHE A 328 -9.32 -19.30 16.04
N ILE A 329 -8.11 -19.42 16.63
CA ILE A 329 -7.31 -20.66 16.58
C ILE A 329 -8.12 -21.82 17.17
N LYS A 330 -8.67 -21.66 18.38
CA LYS A 330 -9.47 -22.69 19.05
C LYS A 330 -10.67 -23.10 18.21
N TYR A 331 -11.42 -22.13 17.70
CA TYR A 331 -12.64 -22.39 16.94
C TYR A 331 -12.35 -23.13 15.64
N VAL A 332 -11.39 -22.64 14.85
CA VAL A 332 -11.05 -23.24 13.56
C VAL A 332 -10.44 -24.63 13.75
N TYR A 333 -9.52 -24.79 14.72
CA TYR A 333 -8.90 -26.08 15.03
C TYR A 333 -9.93 -27.15 15.45
N GLN A 334 -10.93 -26.77 16.26
CA GLN A 334 -11.96 -27.70 16.76
C GLN A 334 -13.06 -27.98 15.73
N LYS A 335 -13.56 -26.94 15.05
CA LYS A 335 -14.73 -27.04 14.19
C LYS A 335 -14.39 -27.45 12.76
N TYR A 336 -13.21 -27.08 12.27
CA TYR A 336 -12.78 -27.34 10.90
C TYR A 336 -11.41 -28.05 10.88
N PRO A 337 -11.30 -29.27 11.46
CA PRO A 337 -10.03 -29.99 11.54
C PRO A 337 -9.42 -30.31 10.16
N GLN A 338 -10.21 -30.27 9.08
CA GLN A 338 -9.72 -30.43 7.71
C GLN A 338 -8.83 -29.27 7.22
N PHE A 339 -8.83 -28.12 7.91
CA PHE A 339 -7.96 -26.97 7.66
C PHE A 339 -6.65 -27.03 8.44
N TRP A 340 -6.46 -28.05 9.30
CA TRP A 340 -5.19 -28.37 9.94
C TRP A 340 -4.39 -29.50 9.23
N GLY A 341 -3.16 -29.22 8.85
CA GLY A 341 -2.31 -30.06 8.01
C GLY A 341 -0.88 -30.17 8.53
N HIS A 342 0.06 -30.43 7.62
CA HIS A 342 1.45 -30.76 8.01
C HIS A 342 2.14 -29.62 8.75
N TYR A 343 1.95 -28.40 8.25
CA TYR A 343 2.60 -27.19 8.77
C TYR A 343 1.62 -26.33 9.57
N GLY A 344 0.54 -26.90 10.09
CA GLY A 344 -0.49 -26.17 10.81
C GLY A 344 -1.65 -25.82 9.89
N PHE A 345 -2.22 -24.63 10.00
CA PHE A 345 -3.36 -24.27 9.17
C PHE A 345 -2.99 -24.13 7.69
N THR A 346 -3.94 -24.44 6.80
CA THR A 346 -3.84 -24.12 5.37
C THR A 346 -3.71 -22.61 5.15
N ASP A 347 -3.15 -22.20 4.00
CA ASP A 347 -2.97 -20.77 3.66
C ASP A 347 -4.27 -19.96 3.73
N ALA A 348 -5.36 -20.55 3.24
CA ALA A 348 -6.66 -19.92 3.19
C ALA A 348 -7.80 -20.93 2.97
N PHE A 349 -9.02 -20.53 3.30
CA PHE A 349 -10.23 -21.33 3.06
C PHE A 349 -11.47 -20.47 2.80
N ASN A 350 -12.45 -21.05 2.11
CA ASN A 350 -13.72 -20.42 1.75
C ASN A 350 -14.83 -21.49 1.84
N LEU A 351 -15.73 -21.35 2.82
CA LEU A 351 -16.84 -22.28 3.07
C LEU A 351 -17.93 -22.18 2.01
N ASP A 352 -18.22 -20.98 1.50
CA ASP A 352 -19.24 -20.76 0.46
C ASP A 352 -18.90 -21.48 -0.83
N LYS A 353 -17.60 -21.59 -1.14
CA LYS A 353 -17.07 -22.27 -2.32
C LYS A 353 -16.60 -23.71 -2.04
N ASN A 354 -16.77 -24.21 -0.81
CA ASN A 354 -16.26 -25.51 -0.36
C ASN A 354 -14.78 -25.73 -0.75
N TRP A 355 -13.95 -24.72 -0.47
CA TRP A 355 -12.57 -24.66 -0.92
C TRP A 355 -11.60 -24.42 0.25
N GLN A 356 -10.43 -25.01 0.15
CA GLN A 356 -9.27 -24.70 0.98
C GLN A 356 -8.01 -24.77 0.11
N SER A 357 -7.02 -23.94 0.43
CA SER A 357 -5.72 -24.02 -0.19
C SER A 357 -5.11 -25.41 0.03
N GLN A 358 -4.43 -25.90 -1.00
CA GLN A 358 -3.62 -27.13 -0.91
C GLN A 358 -2.16 -26.80 -0.58
N GLU A 359 -1.86 -25.54 -0.32
CA GLU A 359 -0.54 -25.00 -0.08
C GLU A 359 -0.50 -24.23 1.25
N VAL A 360 0.70 -23.99 1.74
CA VAL A 360 1.05 -22.99 2.75
C VAL A 360 2.17 -22.12 2.21
N LEU A 361 2.15 -20.83 2.53
CA LEU A 361 3.15 -19.85 2.07
C LEU A 361 4.16 -19.51 3.17
N ALA A 362 5.42 -19.30 2.78
CA ALA A 362 6.52 -19.01 3.71
C ALA A 362 6.28 -17.73 4.52
N ILE A 363 5.81 -16.66 3.87
CA ILE A 363 5.57 -15.36 4.51
C ILE A 363 4.45 -15.42 5.55
N ASP A 364 3.44 -16.25 5.31
CA ASP A 364 2.29 -16.43 6.20
C ASP A 364 2.66 -17.29 7.40
N GLN A 365 3.34 -18.41 7.15
CA GLN A 365 3.86 -19.28 8.21
C GLN A 365 4.89 -18.55 9.09
N GLY A 366 5.72 -17.72 8.48
CA GLY A 366 6.73 -16.92 9.18
C GLY A 366 6.10 -15.90 10.11
N THR A 367 5.07 -15.22 9.63
CA THR A 367 4.33 -14.24 10.43
C THR A 367 3.61 -14.92 11.60
N ILE A 368 2.95 -16.07 11.37
CA ILE A 368 2.32 -16.87 12.43
C ILE A 368 3.35 -17.25 13.51
N MET A 369 4.48 -17.83 13.11
CA MET A 369 5.51 -18.31 14.03
C MET A 369 6.07 -17.18 14.90
N LEU A 370 6.55 -16.10 14.27
CA LEU A 370 7.25 -15.04 14.99
C LEU A 370 6.29 -14.21 15.87
N MET A 371 5.04 -14.01 15.43
CA MET A 371 4.07 -13.23 16.22
C MET A 371 3.55 -14.01 17.43
N ILE A 372 3.37 -15.33 17.31
CA ILE A 372 3.11 -16.17 18.48
C ILE A 372 4.27 -16.11 19.46
N GLU A 373 5.53 -16.19 18.99
CA GLU A 373 6.67 -16.12 19.90
C GLU A 373 6.82 -14.75 20.56
N ASN A 374 6.57 -13.67 19.82
CA ASN A 374 6.56 -12.32 20.40
C ASN A 374 5.46 -12.15 21.46
N PHE A 375 4.30 -12.78 21.26
CA PHE A 375 3.24 -12.81 22.27
C PHE A 375 3.64 -13.62 23.51
N LEU A 376 4.16 -14.84 23.31
CA LEU A 376 4.48 -15.76 24.42
C LEU A 376 5.67 -15.28 25.24
N THR A 377 6.73 -14.81 24.60
CA THR A 377 7.97 -14.44 25.26
C THR A 377 8.44 -13.05 24.89
N GLY A 378 8.22 -12.56 23.67
CA GLY A 378 8.81 -11.30 23.19
C GLY A 378 10.27 -11.43 22.76
N GLN A 379 10.76 -12.65 22.48
CA GLN A 379 12.16 -12.91 22.16
C GLN A 379 12.63 -12.12 20.94
N VAL A 380 11.93 -12.24 19.81
CA VAL A 380 12.36 -11.64 18.52
C VAL A 380 12.51 -10.14 18.69
N TRP A 381 11.53 -9.49 19.31
CA TRP A 381 11.57 -8.08 19.67
C TRP A 381 12.76 -7.70 20.54
N ARG A 382 12.97 -8.39 21.67
CA ARG A 382 14.08 -8.06 22.59
C ARG A 382 15.43 -8.14 21.91
N GLU A 383 15.61 -9.11 21.03
CA GLU A 383 16.89 -9.33 20.35
C GLU A 383 17.03 -8.36 19.18
N PHE A 384 16.06 -8.29 18.26
CA PHE A 384 16.14 -7.41 17.09
C PHE A 384 16.36 -5.93 17.46
N MET A 385 15.68 -5.44 18.50
CA MET A 385 15.76 -4.04 18.94
C MET A 385 17.12 -3.65 19.56
N GLN A 386 18.03 -4.60 19.78
CA GLN A 386 19.40 -4.33 20.24
C GLN A 386 20.36 -3.92 19.10
N ASN A 387 19.95 -4.06 17.84
CA ASN A 387 20.80 -3.68 16.71
C ASN A 387 20.93 -2.15 16.62
N ASP A 388 22.17 -1.65 16.52
CA ASP A 388 22.45 -0.20 16.49
C ASP A 388 21.75 0.52 15.32
N ALA A 389 21.70 -0.13 14.15
CA ALA A 389 21.05 0.43 12.98
C ALA A 389 19.53 0.54 13.15
N VAL A 390 18.91 -0.42 13.84
CA VAL A 390 17.48 -0.43 14.17
C VAL A 390 17.15 0.75 15.10
N GLN A 391 17.92 0.92 16.17
CA GLN A 391 17.76 2.03 17.11
C GLN A 391 18.00 3.38 16.43
N ARG A 392 19.02 3.47 15.59
CA ARG A 392 19.33 4.67 14.80
C ARG A 392 18.20 5.04 13.84
N GLY A 393 17.67 4.06 13.11
CA GLY A 393 16.56 4.24 12.17
C GLY A 393 15.32 4.81 12.85
N MET A 394 14.88 4.19 13.95
CA MET A 394 13.74 4.67 14.73
C MET A 394 13.95 6.09 15.27
N LYS A 395 15.13 6.35 15.86
CA LYS A 395 15.45 7.68 16.39
C LYS A 395 15.42 8.75 15.30
N LEU A 396 16.00 8.47 14.13
CA LEU A 396 16.05 9.41 13.02
C LEU A 396 14.68 9.61 12.37
N ALA A 397 13.82 8.60 12.36
CA ALA A 397 12.43 8.69 11.94
C ALA A 397 11.52 9.44 12.95
N GLY A 398 12.04 9.82 14.13
CA GLY A 398 11.33 10.62 15.11
C GLY A 398 10.58 9.84 16.18
N PHE A 399 10.82 8.53 16.32
CA PHE A 399 10.17 7.73 17.36
C PHE A 399 10.61 8.15 18.77
N ILE A 400 9.63 8.28 19.66
CA ILE A 400 9.80 8.52 21.08
C ILE A 400 9.01 7.49 21.91
N GLU A 401 9.41 7.30 23.17
CA GLU A 401 8.71 6.41 24.10
C GLU A 401 7.44 7.06 24.64
N GLY A 402 6.43 6.24 24.87
CA GLY A 402 5.12 6.64 25.37
C GLY A 402 4.00 6.26 24.40
N LYS A 403 2.77 6.50 24.85
CA LYS A 403 1.60 6.44 23.97
C LYS A 403 1.35 7.84 23.41
N MET A 404 0.94 7.92 22.15
CA MET A 404 0.41 9.16 21.60
C MET A 404 -0.82 9.57 22.41
N SER A 405 -0.95 10.84 22.80
CA SER A 405 -2.11 11.30 23.58
C SER A 405 -3.41 11.01 22.83
N GLY A 406 -4.40 10.42 23.52
CA GLY A 406 -5.60 9.84 22.89
C GLY A 406 -6.36 10.75 21.93
N ASN A 407 -6.36 12.06 22.17
CA ASN A 407 -7.01 13.00 21.27
C ASN A 407 -6.29 13.18 19.94
N ASN A 408 -5.00 12.86 19.78
CA ASN A 408 -4.29 13.22 18.55
C ASN A 408 -4.69 12.34 17.36
N GLN A 409 -4.91 11.04 17.56
CA GLN A 409 -5.33 10.15 16.47
C GLN A 409 -6.79 10.41 16.07
N GLU A 410 -7.64 10.73 17.05
CA GLU A 410 -9.00 11.21 16.82
C GLU A 410 -9.00 12.58 16.14
N ILE A 411 -8.19 13.55 16.57
CA ILE A 411 -8.04 14.87 15.92
C ILE A 411 -7.51 14.72 14.49
N ILE A 412 -6.56 13.83 14.24
CA ILE A 412 -6.06 13.57 12.87
C ILE A 412 -7.20 12.95 12.04
N CYS A 413 -7.94 11.98 12.58
CA CYS A 413 -9.10 11.40 11.90
C CYS A 413 -10.20 12.43 11.65
N GLU A 414 -10.57 13.25 12.63
CA GLU A 414 -11.50 14.36 12.51
C GLU A 414 -11.00 15.41 11.52
N TYR A 415 -9.69 15.63 11.41
CA TYR A 415 -9.09 16.48 10.38
C TYR A 415 -9.33 15.90 8.98
N PHE A 416 -9.12 14.59 8.77
CA PHE A 416 -9.42 13.94 7.48
C PHE A 416 -10.94 13.85 7.21
N GLU A 417 -11.76 13.49 8.20
CA GLU A 417 -13.23 13.43 8.10
C GLU A 417 -13.84 14.82 7.87
N SER A 418 -13.33 15.88 8.51
CA SER A 418 -13.79 17.26 8.29
C SER A 418 -13.47 17.79 6.89
N LYS A 419 -12.46 17.22 6.22
CA LYS A 419 -12.18 17.49 4.80
C LYS A 419 -13.17 16.76 3.89
N LEU A 420 -13.59 15.54 4.24
CA LEU A 420 -14.66 14.80 3.54
C LEU A 420 -16.04 15.46 3.72
N ASP A 421 -16.36 16.01 4.89
CA ASP A 421 -17.60 16.79 5.13
C ASP A 421 -17.63 18.10 4.34
N GLN A 422 -16.48 18.57 3.86
CA GLN A 422 -16.34 19.71 2.95
C GLN A 422 -16.38 19.33 1.47
N GLN A 423 -16.68 18.07 1.11
CA GLN A 423 -16.80 17.65 -0.29
C GLN A 423 -17.79 18.57 -1.02
N PRO A 424 -17.30 19.47 -1.91
CA PRO A 424 -18.16 20.42 -2.56
C PRO A 424 -19.08 19.67 -3.53
N THR A 425 -20.33 20.10 -3.59
CA THR A 425 -21.32 19.55 -4.52
C THR A 425 -21.76 20.63 -5.51
N ALA A 426 -21.65 20.35 -6.80
CA ALA A 426 -22.20 21.19 -7.86
C ALA A 426 -23.36 20.47 -8.56
N VAL A 427 -24.45 21.20 -8.80
CA VAL A 427 -25.52 20.74 -9.70
C VAL A 427 -25.24 21.33 -11.08
N ILE A 428 -24.93 20.47 -12.06
CA ILE A 428 -24.62 20.92 -13.42
C ILE A 428 -25.86 20.87 -14.30
N PRO A 429 -26.14 21.90 -15.11
CA PRO A 429 -27.41 21.97 -15.82
C PRO A 429 -27.46 21.11 -17.08
N LEU A 430 -28.67 20.64 -17.40
CA LEU A 430 -28.99 20.07 -18.70
C LEU A 430 -29.24 21.18 -19.71
N LEU A 431 -28.41 21.26 -20.75
CA LEU A 431 -28.50 22.25 -21.81
C LEU A 431 -29.60 21.93 -22.82
N THR A 432 -30.24 22.98 -23.33
CA THR A 432 -31.23 22.88 -24.42
C THR A 432 -30.57 22.98 -25.80
N ALA A 433 -29.39 23.58 -25.88
CA ALA A 433 -28.52 23.61 -27.05
C ALA A 433 -27.05 23.45 -26.58
N PRO A 434 -26.23 22.63 -27.27
CA PRO A 434 -24.84 22.44 -26.90
C PRO A 434 -24.01 23.70 -27.26
N PRO A 435 -22.96 24.02 -26.47
CA PRO A 435 -22.01 25.06 -26.85
C PRO A 435 -21.19 24.65 -28.06
N VAL A 436 -20.75 25.63 -28.83
CA VAL A 436 -19.78 25.44 -29.91
C VAL A 436 -18.39 25.36 -29.30
N ILE A 437 -17.68 24.27 -29.53
CA ILE A 437 -16.30 24.09 -29.03
C ILE A 437 -15.33 24.81 -29.98
N ASP A 438 -15.13 26.11 -29.77
CA ASP A 438 -14.30 26.99 -30.62
C ASP A 438 -13.32 27.88 -29.84
N GLY A 439 -13.26 27.74 -28.52
CA GLY A 439 -12.44 28.50 -27.60
C GLY A 439 -13.05 29.85 -27.19
N ASN A 440 -14.34 30.09 -27.46
CA ASN A 440 -15.04 31.34 -27.16
C ASN A 440 -16.17 31.16 -26.14
N PRO A 441 -16.04 31.69 -24.91
CA PRO A 441 -17.02 31.47 -23.84
C PRO A 441 -18.37 32.19 -24.04
N GLY A 442 -18.60 32.83 -25.19
CA GLY A 442 -19.71 33.76 -25.42
C GLY A 442 -21.10 33.10 -25.49
N ASP A 443 -21.18 31.81 -25.82
CA ASP A 443 -22.41 31.02 -25.90
C ASP A 443 -22.67 30.18 -24.62
N TRP A 444 -21.80 30.28 -23.62
CA TRP A 444 -21.96 29.61 -22.33
C TRP A 444 -22.88 30.37 -21.38
N HIS A 445 -24.16 29.99 -21.40
CA HIS A 445 -25.19 30.50 -20.49
C HIS A 445 -25.40 29.57 -19.28
N VAL A 446 -24.36 29.40 -18.47
CA VAL A 446 -24.36 28.54 -17.27
C VAL A 446 -24.03 29.40 -16.05
N ASP A 447 -24.94 29.45 -15.08
CA ASP A 447 -24.79 30.25 -13.86
C ASP A 447 -23.92 29.56 -12.79
N THR A 448 -23.85 28.22 -12.80
CA THR A 448 -23.00 27.46 -11.87
C THR A 448 -21.53 27.62 -12.23
N GLN A 449 -20.79 28.32 -11.39
CA GLN A 449 -19.34 28.53 -11.52
C GLN A 449 -18.58 27.79 -10.42
N ILE A 450 -17.46 27.19 -10.79
CA ILE A 450 -16.46 26.63 -9.89
C ILE A 450 -15.24 27.53 -10.00
N MET A 451 -15.03 28.34 -8.96
CA MET A 451 -13.88 29.25 -8.89
C MET A 451 -12.70 28.54 -8.24
N LEU A 452 -11.56 28.55 -8.92
CA LEU A 452 -10.28 28.08 -8.39
C LEU A 452 -9.43 29.28 -8.00
N ASP A 453 -9.38 29.57 -6.70
CA ASP A 453 -8.60 30.69 -6.13
C ASP A 453 -7.29 30.17 -5.52
N PRO A 454 -6.14 30.78 -5.84
CA PRO A 454 -4.84 30.52 -5.23
C PRO A 454 -4.83 30.25 -3.73
N LYS A 455 -5.62 30.99 -2.96
CA LYS A 455 -5.61 30.95 -1.50
C LYS A 455 -6.32 29.73 -0.94
N THR A 456 -7.30 29.22 -1.66
CA THR A 456 -8.20 28.16 -1.16
C THR A 456 -8.07 26.86 -1.91
N ASN A 457 -7.48 26.87 -3.10
CA ASN A 457 -7.47 25.74 -4.02
C ASN A 457 -6.07 25.22 -4.36
N LEU A 458 -5.00 25.79 -3.80
CA LEU A 458 -3.63 25.29 -4.01
C LEU A 458 -3.47 23.88 -3.43
N GLU A 459 -3.14 22.92 -4.29
CA GLU A 459 -2.89 21.53 -3.93
C GLU A 459 -1.39 21.21 -3.92
N ASP A 460 -0.64 21.65 -4.93
CA ASP A 460 0.80 21.45 -5.04
C ASP A 460 1.50 22.73 -5.53
N GLY A 461 2.76 22.90 -5.12
CA GLY A 461 3.61 24.01 -5.53
C GLY A 461 3.49 25.28 -4.69
N SER A 462 3.86 26.42 -5.28
CA SER A 462 3.86 27.74 -4.62
C SER A 462 3.36 28.82 -5.57
N ILE A 463 2.76 29.87 -5.03
CA ILE A 463 2.28 31.02 -5.82
C ILE A 463 3.05 32.25 -5.37
N GLN A 464 3.85 32.82 -6.26
CA GLN A 464 4.69 33.97 -5.90
C GLN A 464 3.85 35.25 -5.85
N ARG A 465 2.82 35.35 -6.70
CA ARG A 465 1.88 36.47 -6.70
C ARG A 465 0.45 35.95 -6.80
N VAL A 466 -0.41 36.36 -5.86
CA VAL A 466 -1.84 35.98 -5.77
C VAL A 466 -2.67 36.25 -7.05
N GLY A 467 -2.12 37.01 -8.01
CA GLY A 467 -2.74 37.29 -9.29
C GLY A 467 -2.15 36.54 -10.49
N ASP A 468 -1.19 35.61 -10.29
CA ASP A 468 -0.61 34.74 -11.32
C ASP A 468 -1.73 33.88 -11.91
N ILE A 469 -2.27 32.99 -11.09
CA ILE A 469 -3.19 31.95 -11.53
C ILE A 469 -4.57 32.10 -10.88
N HIS A 470 -5.64 32.02 -11.67
CA HIS A 470 -6.99 31.70 -11.17
C HIS A 470 -7.84 31.14 -12.30
N ALA A 471 -8.92 30.43 -11.98
CA ALA A 471 -9.83 29.93 -13.01
C ALA A 471 -11.31 30.06 -12.66
N ASP A 472 -12.12 30.48 -13.63
CA ASP A 472 -13.58 30.31 -13.67
C ASP A 472 -13.89 29.07 -14.51
N VAL A 473 -14.40 28.03 -13.85
CA VAL A 473 -14.76 26.77 -14.49
C VAL A 473 -16.27 26.60 -14.51
N ARG A 474 -16.83 26.27 -15.67
CA ARG A 474 -18.26 25.94 -15.83
C ARG A 474 -18.40 24.54 -16.40
N ILE A 475 -19.37 23.81 -15.87
CA ILE A 475 -19.66 22.45 -16.27
C ILE A 475 -21.15 22.34 -16.56
N ALA A 476 -21.49 21.73 -17.69
CA ALA A 476 -22.87 21.49 -18.10
C ALA A 476 -22.94 20.21 -18.94
N TYR A 477 -24.13 19.76 -19.30
CA TYR A 477 -24.26 18.56 -20.12
C TYR A 477 -25.48 18.56 -21.02
N ASP A 478 -25.47 17.72 -22.05
CA ASP A 478 -26.65 17.32 -22.81
C ASP A 478 -26.75 15.78 -22.92
N GLU A 479 -27.60 15.28 -23.81
CA GLU A 479 -27.77 13.84 -24.06
C GLU A 479 -26.54 13.16 -24.67
N ARG A 480 -25.57 13.92 -25.21
CA ARG A 480 -24.40 13.42 -25.95
C ARG A 480 -23.10 13.55 -25.17
N ALA A 481 -22.87 14.69 -24.52
CA ALA A 481 -21.60 14.99 -23.90
C ALA A 481 -21.71 15.74 -22.56
N LEU A 482 -20.64 15.61 -21.77
CA LEU A 482 -20.27 16.51 -20.69
C LEU A 482 -19.45 17.66 -21.28
N TYR A 483 -19.84 18.90 -20.99
CA TYR A 483 -19.17 20.11 -21.46
C TYR A 483 -18.42 20.79 -20.31
N ILE A 484 -17.20 21.22 -20.58
CA ILE A 484 -16.37 21.97 -19.63
C ILE A 484 -15.83 23.24 -20.31
N LEU A 485 -16.00 24.37 -19.64
CA LEU A 485 -15.36 25.64 -19.95
C LEU A 485 -14.41 25.99 -18.81
N ALA A 486 -13.18 26.35 -19.11
CA ALA A 486 -12.24 26.91 -18.17
C ALA A 486 -11.68 28.23 -18.73
N VAL A 487 -11.94 29.32 -18.03
CA VAL A 487 -11.32 30.62 -18.28
C VAL A 487 -10.23 30.79 -17.24
N VAL A 488 -8.97 30.62 -17.68
CA VAL A 488 -7.80 30.65 -16.81
C VAL A 488 -7.06 31.96 -17.02
N LYS A 489 -6.76 32.64 -15.92
CA LYS A 489 -5.80 33.72 -15.89
C LYS A 489 -4.44 33.15 -15.52
N ASP A 490 -3.44 33.55 -16.27
CA ASP A 490 -2.07 33.06 -16.18
C ASP A 490 -1.15 34.07 -16.89
N ASP A 491 -0.11 34.55 -16.21
CA ASP A 491 0.79 35.56 -16.75
C ASP A 491 1.96 35.00 -17.57
N GLU A 492 2.21 33.70 -17.55
CA GLU A 492 3.23 33.05 -18.39
C GLU A 492 2.75 31.70 -18.95
N LEU A 493 2.14 31.73 -20.15
CA LEU A 493 1.72 30.50 -20.80
C LEU A 493 2.90 29.69 -21.41
N VAL A 494 3.18 28.53 -20.83
CA VAL A 494 4.12 27.48 -21.22
C VAL A 494 3.40 26.31 -21.89
N THR A 495 3.60 26.15 -23.21
CA THR A 495 3.05 25.03 -24.01
C THR A 495 4.12 24.42 -24.93
N LEU A 496 5.18 23.87 -24.34
CA LEU A 496 6.40 23.44 -25.04
C LEU A 496 6.40 21.95 -25.41
N GLN A 497 5.57 21.12 -24.78
CA GLN A 497 5.58 19.68 -24.99
C GLN A 497 4.93 19.29 -26.32
N THR A 498 5.70 18.60 -27.16
CA THR A 498 5.17 17.97 -28.38
C THR A 498 4.64 16.56 -28.14
N ASP A 499 5.09 15.90 -27.07
CA ASP A 499 4.64 14.56 -26.67
C ASP A 499 3.35 14.67 -25.83
N PRO A 500 2.20 14.14 -26.30
CA PRO A 500 0.93 14.27 -25.62
C PRO A 500 0.94 13.60 -24.23
N THR A 501 1.81 12.62 -23.99
CA THR A 501 1.92 11.95 -22.68
C THR A 501 2.57 12.83 -21.61
N LYS A 502 3.28 13.88 -22.04
CA LYS A 502 4.09 14.76 -21.18
C LYS A 502 3.48 16.13 -20.95
N ILE A 503 2.28 16.40 -21.49
CA ILE A 503 1.63 17.71 -21.38
C ILE A 503 1.47 18.20 -19.93
N PHE A 504 1.54 17.31 -18.92
CA PHE A 504 1.57 17.68 -17.50
C PHE A 504 2.78 18.55 -17.08
N LEU A 505 3.78 18.68 -17.97
CA LEU A 505 4.93 19.57 -17.80
C LEU A 505 4.69 20.99 -18.32
N ASP A 506 3.58 21.22 -19.03
CA ASP A 506 3.11 22.51 -19.55
C ASP A 506 1.91 23.01 -18.72
N ASP A 507 1.38 24.18 -19.06
CA ASP A 507 0.09 24.65 -18.54
C ASP A 507 -1.07 23.89 -19.15
N LEU A 508 -1.98 23.47 -18.29
CA LEU A 508 -3.16 22.73 -18.71
C LEU A 508 -4.30 22.81 -17.71
N VAL A 509 -5.49 22.49 -18.20
CA VAL A 509 -6.63 22.13 -17.37
C VAL A 509 -6.68 20.59 -17.28
N GLU A 510 -6.65 20.05 -16.07
CA GLU A 510 -6.87 18.62 -15.81
C GLU A 510 -8.28 18.38 -15.29
N ILE A 511 -8.89 17.28 -15.74
CA ILE A 511 -10.21 16.84 -15.29
C ILE A 511 -10.06 15.40 -14.81
N TYR A 512 -10.45 15.18 -13.56
CA TYR A 512 -10.58 13.84 -12.98
C TYR A 512 -12.05 13.49 -12.93
N ILE A 513 -12.42 12.28 -13.35
CA ILE A 513 -13.82 11.82 -13.35
C ILE A 513 -13.86 10.39 -12.81
N ASP A 514 -14.67 10.19 -11.77
CA ASP A 514 -15.13 8.89 -11.29
C ASP A 514 -16.66 8.80 -11.57
N PRO A 515 -17.04 8.11 -12.66
CA PRO A 515 -18.45 7.97 -13.05
C PRO A 515 -19.27 7.03 -12.15
N GLU A 516 -18.61 6.14 -11.42
CA GLU A 516 -19.22 5.11 -10.59
C GLU A 516 -19.50 5.62 -9.17
N ASN A 517 -18.91 6.76 -8.80
CA ASN A 517 -18.98 7.38 -7.47
C ASN A 517 -18.54 6.39 -6.37
N ASN A 518 -17.45 5.68 -6.64
CA ASN A 518 -16.83 4.70 -5.75
C ASN A 518 -15.40 5.10 -5.33
N ASN A 519 -15.06 6.39 -5.53
CA ASN A 519 -13.77 7.05 -5.39
C ASN A 519 -12.81 6.72 -6.53
N LEU A 520 -12.11 7.74 -7.03
CA LEU A 520 -11.22 7.62 -8.18
C LEU A 520 -10.09 6.63 -7.89
N ALA A 521 -10.00 5.57 -8.68
CA ALA A 521 -8.89 4.62 -8.63
C ALA A 521 -7.83 4.99 -9.69
N TRP A 522 -6.62 5.32 -9.22
CA TRP A 522 -5.54 5.75 -10.10
C TRP A 522 -5.20 4.70 -11.17
N GLY A 523 -5.22 5.11 -12.45
CA GLY A 523 -4.94 4.23 -13.59
C GLY A 523 -6.05 3.21 -13.91
N SER A 524 -7.20 3.26 -13.22
CA SER A 524 -8.38 2.46 -13.55
C SER A 524 -8.91 2.80 -14.93
N SER A 525 -9.29 1.80 -15.71
CA SER A 525 -9.90 2.03 -17.03
C SER A 525 -11.31 2.63 -16.95
N ASN A 526 -11.96 2.55 -15.79
CA ASN A 526 -13.30 3.06 -15.54
C ASN A 526 -13.30 4.49 -14.99
N ASP A 527 -12.12 4.99 -14.60
CA ASP A 527 -11.91 6.35 -14.12
C ASP A 527 -11.09 7.13 -15.14
N PHE A 528 -11.09 8.46 -15.02
CA PHE A 528 -10.46 9.31 -16.02
C PHE A 528 -9.57 10.35 -15.36
N GLN A 529 -8.38 10.52 -15.93
CA GLN A 529 -7.56 11.73 -15.78
C GLN A 529 -7.33 12.25 -17.20
N ILE A 530 -7.93 13.39 -17.53
CA ILE A 530 -7.90 13.99 -18.86
C ILE A 530 -7.22 15.35 -18.75
N GLY A 531 -6.13 15.54 -19.47
CA GLY A 531 -5.45 16.83 -19.59
C GLY A 531 -5.89 17.53 -20.86
N LEU A 532 -6.12 18.84 -20.77
CA LEU A 532 -6.52 19.72 -21.86
C LEU A 532 -5.52 20.88 -21.93
N THR A 533 -4.80 20.98 -23.04
CA THR A 533 -3.81 22.04 -23.26
C THR A 533 -4.41 23.18 -24.07
N PRO A 534 -4.06 24.44 -23.77
CA PRO A 534 -4.35 25.54 -24.66
C PRO A 534 -3.52 25.44 -25.95
N SER A 535 -3.93 26.19 -26.97
CA SER A 535 -3.23 26.26 -28.26
C SER A 535 -1.88 26.95 -28.06
N SER A 536 -0.84 26.47 -28.73
CA SER A 536 0.49 27.08 -28.57
C SER A 536 0.58 28.41 -29.32
N PRO A 537 1.14 29.47 -28.71
CA PRO A 537 1.46 30.72 -29.41
C PRO A 537 2.41 30.54 -30.60
N GLU A 538 3.25 29.50 -30.57
CA GLU A 538 4.23 29.18 -31.64
C GLU A 538 3.63 28.32 -32.77
N GLY A 539 2.37 27.87 -32.62
CA GLY A 539 1.64 27.08 -33.60
C GLY A 539 1.29 25.67 -33.10
N GLY A 540 0.03 25.27 -33.29
CA GLY A 540 -0.53 24.01 -32.80
C GLY A 540 -1.85 24.26 -32.07
N GLY A 541 -2.90 23.48 -32.40
CA GLY A 541 -4.21 23.63 -31.76
C GLY A 541 -4.26 23.06 -30.35
N ALA A 542 -5.36 23.29 -29.64
CA ALA A 542 -5.66 22.64 -28.37
C ALA A 542 -5.56 21.12 -28.50
N ARG A 543 -5.05 20.45 -27.46
CA ARG A 543 -4.90 18.99 -27.43
C ARG A 543 -5.41 18.40 -26.13
N SER A 544 -5.79 17.15 -26.19
CA SER A 544 -6.17 16.35 -25.03
C SER A 544 -5.32 15.10 -24.88
N TRP A 545 -5.21 14.62 -23.64
CA TRP A 545 -4.67 13.30 -23.33
C TRP A 545 -5.37 12.70 -22.11
N ALA A 546 -5.92 11.51 -22.25
CA ALA A 546 -6.49 10.71 -21.18
C ALA A 546 -5.44 9.71 -20.66
N TRP A 547 -4.82 10.00 -19.52
CA TRP A 547 -3.70 9.20 -18.99
C TRP A 547 -4.08 7.78 -18.62
N PHE A 548 -5.25 7.59 -18.01
CA PHE A 548 -5.69 6.27 -17.56
C PHE A 548 -6.05 5.36 -18.75
N GLN A 549 -6.57 5.95 -19.83
CA GLN A 549 -6.91 5.26 -21.08
C GLN A 549 -5.73 5.19 -22.06
N LYS A 550 -4.66 5.96 -21.82
CA LYS A 550 -3.49 6.11 -22.71
C LYS A 550 -3.89 6.48 -24.15
N PHE A 551 -4.78 7.47 -24.25
CA PHE A 551 -5.46 7.83 -25.49
C PHE A 551 -5.63 9.35 -25.59
N ASP A 552 -5.54 9.92 -26.80
CA ASP A 552 -5.67 11.36 -27.04
C ASP A 552 -7.13 11.85 -27.03
N GLY A 553 -8.10 10.93 -27.05
CA GLY A 553 -9.53 11.22 -27.03
C GLY A 553 -10.21 11.11 -28.39
N GLY A 554 -9.47 11.31 -29.49
CA GLY A 554 -10.01 11.32 -30.86
C GLY A 554 -11.28 12.16 -30.99
N GLU A 555 -12.32 11.63 -31.63
CA GLU A 555 -13.62 12.32 -31.74
C GLU A 555 -14.40 12.37 -30.41
N ASN A 556 -14.02 11.57 -29.41
CA ASN A 556 -14.74 11.48 -28.13
C ASN A 556 -14.38 12.62 -27.16
N ILE A 557 -13.24 13.27 -27.38
CA ILE A 557 -12.83 14.46 -26.62
C ILE A 557 -12.53 15.55 -27.64
N ARG A 558 -13.48 16.48 -27.79
CA ARG A 558 -13.30 17.66 -28.64
C ARG A 558 -12.84 18.80 -27.75
N VAL A 559 -11.72 19.41 -28.09
CA VAL A 559 -11.15 20.52 -27.33
C VAL A 559 -10.83 21.68 -28.26
N ALA A 560 -11.15 22.90 -27.82
CA ALA A 560 -10.75 24.14 -28.47
C ALA A 560 -10.26 25.12 -27.41
N SER A 561 -9.46 26.09 -27.84
CA SER A 561 -8.95 27.10 -26.93
C SER A 561 -8.65 28.41 -27.64
N SER A 562 -8.64 29.48 -26.87
CA SER A 562 -8.12 30.77 -27.31
C SER A 562 -7.13 31.30 -26.28
N VAL A 563 -6.04 31.91 -26.75
CA VAL A 563 -4.99 32.47 -25.90
C VAL A 563 -4.95 33.98 -26.07
N ARG A 564 -4.83 34.69 -24.96
CA ARG A 564 -4.62 36.15 -24.85
C ARG A 564 -3.38 36.38 -23.98
N ALA A 565 -2.94 37.63 -23.91
CA ALA A 565 -1.65 37.97 -23.30
C ALA A 565 -1.46 37.46 -21.86
N ASN A 566 -2.52 37.43 -21.04
CA ASN A 566 -2.47 36.98 -19.64
C ASN A 566 -3.63 36.02 -19.29
N ASP A 567 -4.32 35.46 -20.28
CA ASP A 567 -5.47 34.59 -20.06
C ASP A 567 -5.54 33.55 -21.18
N TYR A 568 -6.03 32.35 -20.88
CA TYR A 568 -6.44 31.39 -21.89
C TYR A 568 -7.80 30.78 -21.56
N VAL A 569 -8.53 30.43 -22.61
CA VAL A 569 -9.82 29.75 -22.51
C VAL A 569 -9.67 28.36 -23.08
N ILE A 570 -10.21 27.36 -22.37
CA ILE A 570 -10.37 25.99 -22.87
C ILE A 570 -11.86 25.63 -22.85
N GLU A 571 -12.33 25.09 -23.96
CA GLU A 571 -13.63 24.44 -24.07
C GLU A 571 -13.42 22.98 -24.43
N ALA A 572 -14.16 22.09 -23.78
CA ALA A 572 -14.15 20.68 -24.10
C ALA A 572 -15.56 20.07 -24.09
N ALA A 573 -15.79 19.14 -25.01
CA ALA A 573 -16.91 18.22 -25.01
C ALA A 573 -16.38 16.79 -24.89
N ILE A 574 -16.81 16.07 -23.86
CA ILE A 574 -16.43 14.68 -23.58
C ILE A 574 -17.68 13.80 -23.75
N ASP A 575 -17.64 12.90 -24.71
CA ASP A 575 -18.78 12.04 -25.04
C ASP A 575 -19.12 11.09 -23.88
N TRP A 576 -20.40 11.01 -23.52
CA TRP A 576 -20.87 10.13 -22.45
C TRP A 576 -20.58 8.66 -22.70
N LYS A 577 -20.56 8.26 -23.98
CA LYS A 577 -20.19 6.91 -24.40
C LYS A 577 -18.74 6.57 -24.03
N PHE A 578 -17.82 7.53 -24.13
CA PHE A 578 -16.44 7.34 -23.73
C PHE A 578 -16.31 7.21 -22.21
N LEU A 579 -17.12 7.97 -21.46
CA LEU A 579 -17.20 7.88 -20.00
C LEU A 579 -17.96 6.64 -19.49
N GLY A 580 -18.62 5.87 -20.36
CA GLY A 580 -19.47 4.75 -19.95
C GLY A 580 -20.71 5.16 -19.16
N VAL A 581 -21.17 6.41 -19.34
CA VAL A 581 -22.26 7.02 -18.56
C VAL A 581 -23.54 7.13 -19.38
N THR A 582 -24.67 6.84 -18.75
CA THR A 582 -25.99 7.28 -19.24
C THR A 582 -26.40 8.56 -18.49
N PRO A 583 -26.51 9.72 -19.16
CA PRO A 583 -26.72 11.01 -18.50
C PRO A 583 -28.20 11.23 -18.12
N LEU A 584 -28.59 10.76 -16.94
CA LEU A 584 -29.94 10.97 -16.40
C LEU A 584 -29.95 12.07 -15.34
N PRO A 585 -30.93 12.99 -15.36
CA PRO A 585 -31.13 13.93 -14.26
C PRO A 585 -31.21 13.20 -12.91
N GLY A 586 -30.48 13.71 -11.92
CA GLY A 586 -30.31 13.10 -10.60
C GLY A 586 -29.14 12.13 -10.48
N LYS A 587 -28.46 11.74 -11.58
CA LYS A 587 -27.24 10.93 -11.50
C LYS A 587 -26.16 11.70 -10.76
N ILE A 588 -25.50 11.03 -9.82
CA ILE A 588 -24.38 11.55 -9.04
C ILE A 588 -23.10 10.90 -9.57
N MET A 589 -22.06 11.71 -9.74
CA MET A 589 -20.70 11.29 -10.08
C MET A 589 -19.69 12.11 -9.28
N GLN A 590 -18.44 11.66 -9.25
CA GLN A 590 -17.34 12.41 -8.69
C GLN A 590 -16.51 13.04 -9.80
N LEU A 591 -16.14 14.31 -9.65
CA LEU A 591 -15.37 15.07 -10.62
C LEU A 591 -14.52 16.13 -9.92
N ASN A 592 -13.26 16.28 -10.35
CA ASN A 592 -12.41 17.39 -9.98
C ASN A 592 -11.93 18.10 -11.24
N VAL A 593 -11.85 19.43 -11.19
CA VAL A 593 -11.14 20.22 -12.20
C VAL A 593 -9.92 20.83 -11.52
N ALA A 594 -8.79 20.77 -12.22
CA ALA A 594 -7.54 21.33 -11.78
C ALA A 594 -6.91 22.19 -12.87
N VAL A 595 -6.14 23.18 -12.48
CA VAL A 595 -5.34 24.02 -13.37
C VAL A 595 -3.90 23.91 -12.93
N ASN A 596 -3.04 23.54 -13.87
CA ASN A 596 -1.60 23.50 -13.69
C ASN A 596 -1.02 24.77 -14.28
N ASP A 597 -0.23 25.46 -13.47
CA ASP A 597 0.67 26.54 -13.82
C ASP A 597 2.10 25.99 -13.71
N LYS A 598 2.83 26.02 -14.83
CA LYS A 598 4.17 25.46 -15.04
C LYS A 598 5.10 26.49 -15.64
N ASP A 599 5.16 27.67 -15.04
CA ASP A 599 6.18 28.67 -15.34
C ASP A 599 7.61 28.13 -15.33
N ILE A 600 8.51 28.81 -16.05
CA ILE A 600 9.95 28.49 -16.05
C ILE A 600 10.55 28.56 -14.63
N SER A 601 10.00 29.41 -13.76
CA SER A 601 10.55 29.69 -12.43
C SER A 601 9.65 29.27 -11.26
N ASN A 602 8.43 28.81 -11.53
CA ASN A 602 7.43 28.47 -10.53
C ASN A 602 6.55 27.30 -11.00
N LYS A 603 5.92 26.60 -10.06
CA LYS A 603 4.88 25.61 -10.38
C LYS A 603 3.79 25.73 -9.34
N ALA A 604 2.55 25.73 -9.79
CA ALA A 604 1.37 25.66 -8.95
C ALA A 604 0.33 24.72 -9.56
N LYS A 605 -0.46 24.08 -8.70
CA LYS A 605 -1.64 23.32 -9.12
C LYS A 605 -2.82 23.72 -8.26
N LEU A 606 -3.84 24.29 -8.88
CA LEU A 606 -5.11 24.58 -8.23
C LEU A 606 -6.08 23.42 -8.49
N THR A 607 -6.81 22.96 -7.48
CA THR A 607 -7.84 21.91 -7.62
C THR A 607 -9.15 22.34 -6.98
N TRP A 608 -10.27 21.94 -7.57
CA TRP A 608 -11.60 22.19 -6.98
C TRP A 608 -11.76 21.41 -5.67
N PHE A 609 -11.54 20.09 -5.74
CA PHE A 609 -11.49 19.21 -4.58
C PHE A 609 -10.85 17.88 -4.97
N PHE A 610 -9.70 17.59 -4.39
CA PHE A 610 -8.97 16.34 -4.57
C PHE A 610 -8.43 15.92 -3.21
N HIS A 611 -8.99 14.85 -2.64
CA HIS A 611 -8.68 14.43 -1.27
C HIS A 611 -8.24 12.97 -1.17
N ASP A 612 -7.16 12.69 -0.46
CA ASP A 612 -6.58 11.35 -0.20
C ASP A 612 -6.56 11.09 1.32
N PRO A 613 -6.90 9.89 1.87
CA PRO A 613 -6.98 8.55 1.24
C PRO A 613 -8.13 8.33 0.27
N GLY A 614 -7.85 7.60 -0.81
CA GLY A 614 -8.88 7.05 -1.68
C GLY A 614 -9.55 8.17 -2.47
N ILE A 615 -8.74 8.78 -3.34
CA ILE A 615 -8.97 9.99 -4.14
C ILE A 615 -10.48 10.30 -4.29
N THR A 616 -10.97 11.08 -3.34
CA THR A 616 -12.33 11.59 -3.33
C THR A 616 -12.33 12.93 -4.05
N LEU A 617 -13.15 13.06 -5.08
CA LEU A 617 -13.28 14.28 -5.86
C LEU A 617 -14.49 15.10 -5.42
N GLY A 618 -14.67 16.28 -5.99
CA GLY A 618 -15.92 17.03 -5.85
C GLY A 618 -17.12 16.22 -6.35
N ARG A 619 -18.31 16.46 -5.80
CA ARG A 619 -19.53 15.76 -6.23
C ARG A 619 -20.25 16.57 -7.30
N VAL A 620 -20.64 15.92 -8.38
CA VAL A 620 -21.46 16.52 -9.43
C VAL A 620 -22.79 15.79 -9.54
N ILE A 621 -23.88 16.55 -9.51
CA ILE A 621 -25.25 16.06 -9.72
C ILE A 621 -25.72 16.57 -11.08
N LEU A 622 -26.12 15.65 -11.96
CA LEU A 622 -26.75 15.99 -13.23
C LEU A 622 -28.13 16.62 -12.97
N GLY A 623 -28.27 17.92 -13.19
CA GLY A 623 -29.47 18.71 -12.92
C GLY A 623 -30.59 18.56 -13.95
N GLY A 624 -31.75 19.15 -13.67
CA GLY A 624 -32.83 19.27 -14.66
C GLY A 624 -32.53 20.32 -15.75
N LYS A 625 -33.47 20.50 -16.69
CA LYS A 625 -33.39 21.58 -17.67
C LYS A 625 -33.38 22.94 -16.97
N LEU A 626 -32.43 23.80 -17.37
CA LEU A 626 -32.53 25.24 -17.16
C LEU A 626 -33.56 25.85 -18.14
#